data_AF-A0A2V5WPT2-F1
#
_entry.id   AF-A0A2V5WPT2-F1
#
_cell.length_a   1.000
_cell.length_b   1.000
_cell.length_c   1.000
_cell.angle_alpha   90.00
_cell.angle_beta   90.00
_cell.angle_gamma   90.00
#
_symmetry.space_group_name_H-M   'P 1'
#
loop_
_entity.id
_entity.type
_entity.pdbx_description
1 polymer ?
#
loop_
_entity_poly.entity_id
_entity_poly.type
_entity_poly.pdbx_seq_one_letter_code
_entity_poly.pdbx_strand_id
1 'polypeptide(L)'
;VNQSGSIQLTAGQSAPMTMQLLAMFKVAGVELSDRFEVAQLVLQPSGSRVRVSVDPKSSAATEFETAQVRLDPSRKIAEFVLNAAAPA
;
A
#
# COMPACT_ATOMS: atom_id res chain seq x y z
N VAL A 1 -0.75 24.08 -25.47
CA VAL A 1 -1.71 24.03 -24.35
C VAL A 1 -1.81 22.60 -23.86
N ASN A 2 -1.01 22.21 -22.87
CA ASN A 2 -1.00 20.83 -22.35
C ASN A 2 -1.85 20.81 -21.08
N GLN A 3 -3.08 20.31 -21.20
CA GLN A 3 -3.96 20.09 -20.06
C GLN A 3 -3.55 18.77 -19.40
N SER A 4 -2.85 18.85 -18.27
CA SER A 4 -2.61 17.71 -17.39
C SER A 4 -3.97 17.20 -16.90
N GLY A 5 -4.54 16.22 -17.58
CA GLY A 5 -5.78 15.58 -17.17
C GLY A 5 -5.56 14.89 -15.83
N SER A 6 -6.06 15.49 -14.74
CA SER A 6 -6.15 14.82 -13.45
C SER A 6 -7.22 13.74 -13.54
N ILE A 7 -6.82 12.47 -13.43
CA ILE A 7 -7.77 11.38 -13.24
C ILE A 7 -8.35 11.52 -11.83
N GLN A 8 -9.59 11.99 -11.74
CA GLN A 8 -10.33 12.08 -10.49
C GLN A 8 -11.19 10.82 -10.36
N LEU A 9 -10.77 9.89 -9.50
CA LEU A 9 -11.52 8.68 -9.21
C LEU A 9 -12.61 8.99 -8.18
N THR A 10 -13.75 9.46 -8.64
CA THR A 10 -14.94 9.58 -7.80
C THR A 10 -15.55 8.20 -7.67
N ALA A 11 -15.50 7.62 -6.45
CA ALA A 11 -16.25 6.42 -6.15
C ALA A 11 -17.75 6.71 -6.39
N GLY A 12 -18.29 6.20 -7.49
CA GLY A 12 -19.73 6.21 -7.73
C GLY A 12 -20.43 5.51 -6.57
N GLN A 13 -21.54 6.08 -6.09
CA GLN A 13 -22.25 5.49 -4.96
C GLN A 13 -22.56 4.01 -5.25
N SER A 14 -22.16 3.14 -4.31
CA SER A 14 -22.66 1.77 -4.14
C SER A 14 -21.95 0.60 -4.86
N ALA A 15 -20.63 0.48 -4.74
CA ALA A 15 -19.99 -0.84 -4.66
C ALA A 15 -18.76 -0.79 -3.73
N PRO A 16 -18.59 -1.73 -2.77
CA PRO A 16 -17.33 -1.87 -2.06
C PRO A 16 -16.22 -2.16 -3.07
N MET A 17 -15.32 -1.21 -3.29
CA MET A 17 -14.14 -1.43 -4.11
C MET A 17 -13.11 -2.18 -3.27
N THR A 18 -12.80 -3.41 -3.67
CA THR A 18 -11.68 -4.15 -3.11
C THR A 18 -10.41 -3.68 -3.79
N MET A 19 -9.67 -2.78 -3.14
CA MET A 19 -8.34 -2.38 -3.60
C MET A 19 -7.28 -3.38 -3.14
N GLN A 20 -6.34 -3.70 -4.02
CA GLN A 20 -5.10 -4.37 -3.68
C GLN A 20 -3.95 -3.37 -3.66
N LEU A 21 -3.17 -3.46 -2.59
CA LEU A 21 -2.01 -2.63 -2.37
C LEU A 21 -0.76 -3.50 -2.30
N LEU A 22 0.19 -3.30 -3.21
CA LEU A 22 1.42 -4.08 -3.28
C LEU A 22 2.64 -3.17 -3.08
N ALA A 23 3.41 -3.46 -2.04
CA ALA A 23 4.66 -2.78 -1.73
C ALA A 23 5.78 -3.81 -1.51
N MET A 24 7.01 -3.42 -1.84
CA MET A 24 8.18 -4.28 -1.65
C MET A 24 8.80 -4.05 -0.28
N PHE A 25 9.02 -5.13 0.46
CA PHE A 25 9.68 -5.12 1.76
C PHE A 25 10.89 -6.05 1.77
N LYS A 26 11.88 -5.71 2.58
CA LYS A 26 12.95 -6.62 3.00
C LYS A 26 12.62 -7.17 4.37
N VAL A 27 13.01 -8.41 4.63
CA VAL A 27 12.97 -8.96 5.98
C VAL A 27 14.11 -8.32 6.79
N ALA A 28 13.74 -7.59 7.83
CA ALA A 28 14.68 -6.96 8.76
C ALA A 28 14.96 -7.84 9.98
N GLY A 29 14.01 -8.70 10.35
CA GLY A 29 14.17 -9.63 11.46
C GLY A 29 13.08 -10.70 11.49
N VAL A 30 13.41 -11.82 12.11
CA VAL A 30 12.50 -12.94 12.35
C VAL A 30 12.63 -13.34 13.81
N GLU A 31 11.50 -13.43 14.51
CA GLU A 31 11.43 -14.00 15.85
C GLU A 31 10.82 -15.39 15.77
N LEU A 32 11.47 -16.35 16.42
CA LEU A 32 10.99 -17.72 16.52
C LEU A 32 10.34 -17.96 17.88
N SER A 33 9.29 -18.77 17.91
CA SER A 33 8.69 -19.28 19.14
C SER A 33 9.61 -20.30 19.83
N ASP A 34 9.22 -20.71 21.03
CA ASP A 34 9.84 -21.85 21.75
C ASP A 34 9.72 -23.19 21.01
N ARG A 35 8.82 -23.27 20.02
CA ARG A 35 8.65 -24.40 19.08
C ARG A 35 9.37 -24.21 17.75
N PHE A 36 10.19 -23.17 17.63
CA PHE A 36 10.92 -22.83 16.39
C PHE A 36 10.01 -22.50 15.18
N GLU A 37 8.78 -22.06 15.44
CA GLU A 37 7.88 -21.52 14.40
C GLU A 37 8.05 -20.00 14.32
N VAL A 38 7.74 -19.38 13.17
CA VAL A 38 7.81 -17.91 13.05
C VAL A 38 6.73 -17.27 13.91
N ALA A 39 7.13 -16.59 14.98
CA ALA A 39 6.24 -15.85 15.87
C ALA A 39 6.03 -14.41 15.40
N GLN A 40 7.09 -13.77 14.89
CA GLN A 40 7.04 -12.40 14.38
C GLN A 40 7.96 -12.21 13.18
N LEU A 41 7.47 -11.45 12.20
CA LEU A 41 8.26 -11.00 11.05
C LEU A 41 8.36 -9.48 11.09
N VAL A 42 9.59 -8.96 11.14
CA VAL A 42 9.86 -7.52 11.05
C VAL A 42 10.22 -7.20 9.61
N LEU A 43 9.40 -6.37 8.98
CA LEU A 43 9.57 -5.97 7.58
C LEU A 43 10.00 -4.51 7.49
N GLN A 44 11.01 -4.23 6.68
CA GLN A 44 11.44 -2.88 6.35
C GLN A 44 11.04 -2.56 4.91
N PRO A 45 10.36 -1.43 4.64
CA PRO A 45 10.06 -1.00 3.27
C PRO A 45 11.34 -0.88 2.43
N SER A 46 11.31 -1.41 1.21
CA SER A 46 12.42 -1.25 0.25
C SER A 46 12.46 0.14 -0.39
N GLY A 47 11.37 0.90 -0.28
CA GLY A 47 11.19 2.25 -0.80
C GLY A 47 9.80 2.78 -0.43
N SER A 48 9.45 3.96 -0.93
CA SER A 48 8.15 4.59 -0.70
C SER A 48 7.08 4.19 -1.73
N ARG A 49 7.47 3.60 -2.86
CA ARG A 49 6.54 3.26 -3.95
C ARG A 49 5.64 2.08 -3.61
N VAL A 50 4.37 2.24 -3.98
CA VAL A 50 3.30 1.27 -3.75
C VAL A 50 2.44 1.19 -5.00
N ARG A 51 2.14 -0.02 -5.44
CA ARG A 51 1.23 -0.29 -6.56
C ARG A 51 -0.18 -0.48 -6.03
N VAL A 52 -1.13 0.25 -6.60
CA VAL A 52 -2.57 0.18 -6.30
C VAL A 52 -3.30 -0.43 -7.49
N SER A 53 -4.12 -1.44 -7.28
CA SER A 53 -5.12 -1.91 -8.24
C SER A 53 -6.52 -1.97 -7.61
N VAL A 54 -7.55 -1.73 -8.41
CA VAL A 54 -8.97 -1.76 -7.98
C VAL A 54 -9.67 -3.08 -8.30
N ASP A 55 -8.97 -3.96 -9.00
CA ASP A 55 -9.35 -5.35 -9.23
C ASP A 55 -8.08 -6.22 -9.11
N PRO A 56 -7.99 -7.12 -8.12
CA PRO A 56 -6.84 -8.01 -7.95
C PRO A 56 -6.60 -8.94 -9.16
N LYS A 57 -7.59 -9.15 -10.02
CA LYS A 57 -7.49 -9.96 -11.25
C LYS A 57 -7.10 -9.13 -12.48
N SER A 58 -7.13 -7.81 -12.37
CA SER A 58 -6.76 -6.90 -13.45
C SER A 58 -5.26 -6.59 -13.41
N SER A 59 -4.64 -6.49 -14.59
CA SER A 59 -3.28 -5.99 -14.74
C SER A 59 -3.18 -4.46 -14.65
N ALA A 60 -4.32 -3.75 -14.64
CA ALA A 60 -4.35 -2.30 -14.53
C ALA A 60 -4.05 -1.87 -13.09
N ALA A 61 -2.87 -1.28 -12.90
CA ALA A 61 -2.42 -0.78 -11.63
C ALA A 61 -1.67 0.55 -11.79
N THR A 62 -1.68 1.37 -10.76
CA THR A 62 -1.01 2.68 -10.73
C THR A 62 -0.05 2.76 -9.56
N GLU A 63 1.10 3.40 -9.76
CA GLU A 63 2.08 3.62 -8.71
C GLU A 63 1.79 4.91 -7.93
N PHE A 64 1.91 4.82 -6.62
CA PHE A 64 1.79 5.90 -5.66
C PHE A 64 3.01 5.91 -4.76
N GLU A 65 3.26 7.04 -4.12
CA GLU A 65 4.25 7.17 -3.07
C GLU A 65 3.57 7.20 -1.70
N THR A 66 4.09 6.41 -0.77
CA THR A 66 3.67 6.41 0.62
C THR A 66 4.04 7.75 1.24
N ALA A 67 3.04 8.52 1.63
CA ALA A 67 3.23 9.79 2.32
C ALA A 67 3.25 9.60 3.82
N GLN A 68 2.32 8.79 4.35
CA GLN A 68 2.16 8.58 5.78
C GLN A 68 1.49 7.24 6.11
N VAL A 69 1.92 6.65 7.23
CA VAL A 69 1.23 5.54 7.89
C VAL A 69 0.87 5.96 9.30
N ARG A 70 -0.42 5.95 9.64
CA ARG A 70 -0.90 6.25 10.99
C ARG A 70 -1.33 4.96 11.66
N LEU A 71 -0.84 4.74 12.88
CA LEU A 71 -1.26 3.62 13.71
C LEU A 71 -2.37 4.05 14.68
N ASP A 72 -3.26 3.12 15.01
CA ASP A 72 -4.20 3.29 16.12
C ASP A 72 -3.50 3.04 17.48
N PRO A 73 -4.17 3.30 18.63
CA PRO A 73 -3.58 3.05 19.94
C PRO A 73 -3.17 1.58 20.19
N SER A 74 -3.74 0.63 19.44
CA SER A 74 -3.38 -0.81 19.49
C SER A 74 -2.20 -1.17 18.57
N ARG A 75 -1.55 -0.17 17.95
CA ARG A 75 -0.45 -0.30 16.97
C ARG A 75 -0.85 -1.00 15.66
N LYS A 76 -2.14 -1.05 15.33
CA LYS A 76 -2.61 -1.49 14.01
C LYS A 76 -2.62 -0.32 13.04
N ILE A 77 -2.53 -0.60 11.74
CA ILE A 77 -2.62 0.44 10.72
C ILE A 77 -4.05 1.00 10.73
N ALA A 78 -4.17 2.28 11.07
CA ALA A 78 -5.43 3.03 11.05
C ALA A 78 -5.64 3.75 9.72
N GLU A 79 -4.57 4.32 9.14
CA GLU A 79 -4.63 5.07 7.88
C GLU A 79 -3.32 4.91 7.10
N PHE A 80 -3.46 4.83 5.77
CA PHE A 80 -2.36 4.79 4.82
C PHE A 80 -2.59 5.88 3.76
N VAL A 81 -1.76 6.91 3.79
CA VAL A 81 -1.89 8.08 2.90
C VAL A 81 -0.92 7.93 1.73
N LEU A 82 -1.46 8.04 0.53
CA LEU A 82 -0.75 7.87 -0.73
C LEU A 82 -0.82 9.15 -1.56
N ASN A 83 0.32 9.55 -2.10
CA ASN A 83 0.42 10.64 -3.08
C ASN A 83 0.62 10.05 -4.47
N ALA A 84 0.12 10.73 -5.50
CA ALA A 84 0.43 10.38 -6.87
C ALA A 84 1.95 10.36 -7.06
N ALA A 85 2.49 9.27 -7.61
CA ALA A 85 3.92 9.22 -7.91
C ALA A 85 4.24 10.20 -9.04
N ALA A 86 5.39 10.87 -8.96
CA ALA A 86 5.87 11.66 -10.08
C ALA A 86 6.12 10.73 -11.30
N PRO A 87 5.81 11.17 -12.54
CA PRO A 87 6.19 10.41 -13.71
C PRO A 87 7.71 10.21 -13.73
N ALA A 88 8.13 8.98 -14.05
CA ALA A 88 9.53 8.58 -14.15
C ALA A 88 10.26 9.28 -15.30
#